data_AF-A0A9J6PIE7-F1
#
_entry.id   AF-A0A9J6PIE7-F1
#
_cell.length_a   1.000
_cell.length_b   1.000
_cell.length_c   1.000
_cell.angle_alpha   90.00
_cell.angle_beta   90.00
_cell.angle_gamma   90.00
#
_symmetry.space_group_name_H-M   'P 1'
#
loop_
_entity.id
_entity.type
_entity.pdbx_description
1 polymer ?
#
loop_
_entity_poly.entity_id
_entity_poly.type
_entity_poly.pdbx_seq_one_letter_code
_entity_poly.pdbx_strand_id
1 'polypeptide(L)' 'MLIGFVLLVSACGYDACEALPVSEHIYPTLASCERMAERIHQRRPQAVLQCGEVWR' A
#
# COMPACT_ATOMS: atom_id res chain seq x y z
N MET A 1 -7.70 15.74 8.01
CA MET A 1 -6.47 15.54 8.81
C MET A 1 -5.82 14.22 8.41
N LEU A 2 -4.49 14.14 8.27
CA LEU A 2 -3.79 12.88 7.95
C LEU A 2 -3.96 11.91 9.13
N ILE A 3 -4.50 10.72 8.86
CA ILE A 3 -4.73 9.70 9.89
C ILE A 3 -3.76 8.51 9.79
N GLY A 4 -3.05 8.38 8.66
CA GLY A 4 -2.03 7.35 8.46
C GLY A 4 -1.89 6.96 7.00
N PHE A 5 -1.45 5.71 6.78
CA PHE A 5 -1.13 5.17 5.46
C PHE A 5 -1.77 3.80 5.28
N VAL A 6 -2.30 3.52 4.10
CA VAL A 6 -2.87 2.22 3.74
C VAL A 6 -2.01 1.57 2.67
N LEU A 7 -1.90 0.24 2.72
CA LEU A 7 -1.22 -0.51 1.69
C LEU A 7 -2.19 -0.80 0.54
N LEU A 8 -1.85 -0.32 -0.65
CA LEU A 8 -2.62 -0.47 -1.87
C LEU A 8 -1.88 -1.42 -2.81
N VAL A 9 -2.63 -2.24 -3.54
CA VAL A 9 -2.14 -3.05 -4.65
C VAL A 9 -2.69 -2.51 -5.95
N SER A 10 -1.80 -2.30 -6.92
CA SER A 10 -2.20 -1.97 -8.28
C SER A 10 -2.26 -3.24 -9.12
N ALA A 11 -3.45 -3.54 -9.64
CA ALA A 11 -3.64 -4.64 -10.60
C ALA A 11 -3.08 -4.31 -12.00
N CYS A 12 -2.85 -3.02 -12.29
CA CYS A 12 -2.33 -2.54 -13.57
C CYS A 12 -0.85 -2.13 -13.50
N GLY A 13 -0.15 -2.47 -12.42
CA GLY A 13 1.23 -2.05 -12.22
C GLY A 13 1.35 -0.54 -12.03
N TYR A 14 2.15 0.12 -12.86
CA TYR A 14 2.37 1.58 -12.81
C TYR A 14 1.34 2.38 -13.64
N ASP A 15 0.41 1.71 -14.32
CA ASP A 15 -0.64 2.38 -15.09
C ASP A 15 -1.77 2.90 -14.18
N ALA A 16 -2.50 3.91 -14.69
CA ALA A 16 -3.51 4.68 -13.98
C ALA A 16 -4.83 3.92 -13.72
N CYS A 17 -4.76 2.77 -13.06
CA CYS A 17 -5.92 2.05 -12.54
C CYS A 17 -6.17 2.33 -11.07
N GLU A 18 -7.39 2.04 -10.61
CA GLU A 18 -7.70 2.10 -9.18
C GLU A 18 -6.88 1.07 -8.40
N ALA A 19 -5.98 1.58 -7.55
CA ALA A 19 -5.26 0.75 -6.61
C ALA A 19 -6.21 0.36 -5.46
N LEU A 20 -6.33 -0.94 -5.24
CA LEU A 20 -7.25 -1.49 -4.24
C LEU A 20 -6.53 -1.66 -2.90
N PRO A 21 -7.20 -1.42 -1.76
CA PRO A 21 -6.61 -1.69 -0.46
C PRO A 21 -6.32 -3.18 -0.31
N VAL A 22 -5.08 -3.52 0.04
CA VAL A 22 -4.68 -4.90 0.37
C VAL A 22 -5.34 -5.33 1.68
N SER A 23 -5.58 -4.37 2.57
CA SER A 23 -6.19 -4.54 3.88
C SER A 23 -6.75 -3.20 4.36
N GLU A 24 -7.74 -3.23 5.25
CA GLU A 24 -8.25 -2.04 5.95
C GLU A 24 -7.30 -1.53 7.06
N HIS A 25 -6.13 -2.14 7.21
CA HIS A 25 -5.15 -1.72 8.19
C HIS A 25 -4.52 -0.37 7.83
N ILE A 26 -4.64 0.59 8.74
CA ILE A 26 -4.01 1.90 8.65
C ILE A 26 -2.71 1.87 9.45
N TYR A 27 -1.60 1.99 8.74
CA TYR A 27 -0.27 2.16 9.30
C TYR A 27 -0.09 3.60 9.81
N PRO A 28 0.44 3.82 11.01
CA PRO A 28 0.61 5.16 11.55
C PRO A 28 1.71 5.97 10.84
N THR A 29 2.65 5.30 10.16
CA THR A 29 3.77 5.94 9.45
C THR A 29 4.00 5.33 8.07
N LEU A 30 4.53 6.12 7.14
CA LEU A 30 4.90 5.65 5.80
C LEU A 30 5.89 4.47 5.89
N ALA A 31 6.93 4.60 6.70
CA ALA A 31 7.94 3.55 6.91
C ALA A 31 7.36 2.24 7.48
N SER A 32 6.28 2.27 8.25
CA SER A 32 5.60 1.03 8.68
C SER A 32 4.83 0.37 7.55
N CYS A 33 4.24 1.15 6.64
CA CYS A 33 3.57 0.63 5.46
C CYS A 33 4.57 0.05 4.45
N GLU A 34 5.67 0.76 4.17
CA GLU A 34 6.72 0.31 3.24
C GLU A 34 7.37 -1.01 3.70
N ARG A 35 7.70 -1.13 4.99
CA ARG A 35 8.19 -2.41 5.56
C ARG A 35 7.19 -3.55 5.40
N MET A 36 5.89 -3.28 5.36
CA MET A 36 4.92 -4.33 5.02
C MET A 36 4.93 -4.64 3.51
N ALA A 37 5.00 -3.61 2.67
CA ALA A 37 5.09 -3.77 1.22
C ALA A 37 6.28 -4.66 0.85
N GLU A 38 7.46 -4.41 1.42
CA GLU A 38 8.67 -5.23 1.20
C GLU A 38 8.47 -6.70 1.62
N ARG A 39 7.85 -6.93 2.79
CA ARG A 39 7.55 -8.29 3.28
C ARG A 39 6.60 -9.04 2.35
N ILE A 40 5.62 -8.36 1.77
CA ILE A 40 4.71 -8.97 0.79
C ILE A 40 5.43 -9.17 -0.53
N HIS A 41 6.26 -8.23 -0.97
CA HIS A 41 7.04 -8.33 -2.20
C HIS A 41 7.98 -9.55 -2.18
N GLN A 42 8.58 -9.89 -1.04
CA GLN A 42 9.37 -11.13 -0.88
C GLN A 42 8.58 -12.40 -1.19
N ARG A 43 7.27 -12.43 -0.89
CA ARG A 43 6.39 -13.58 -1.15
C ARG A 43 5.67 -13.48 -2.50
N ARG A 44 5.45 -12.26 -3.00
CA ARG A 44 4.74 -11.95 -4.23
C ARG A 44 5.49 -10.85 -4.99
N PRO A 45 6.60 -11.19 -5.66
CA PRO A 45 7.45 -10.21 -6.35
C PRO A 45 6.75 -9.56 -7.55
N GLN A 46 5.69 -10.17 -8.06
CA GLN A 46 4.89 -9.64 -9.17
C GLN A 46 3.82 -8.62 -8.71
N ALA A 47 3.58 -8.49 -7.40
CA ALA A 47 2.59 -7.54 -6.89
C ALA A 47 3.22 -6.14 -6.85
N VAL A 48 2.55 -5.18 -7.50
CA VAL A 48 2.89 -3.76 -7.40
C VAL A 48 2.15 -3.18 -6.21
N LEU A 49 2.91 -2.86 -5.16
CA LEU A 49 2.41 -2.39 -3.88
C LEU A 49 2.84 -0.94 -3.68
N GLN A 50 1.93 -0.13 -3.15
CA GLN A 50 2.20 1.28 -2.86
C GLN A 50 1.50 1.69 -1.56
N CYS A 51 2.08 2.67 -0.87
CA CYS A 51 1.51 3.22 0.34
C CYS A 51 0.78 4.52 0.03
N GLY A 52 -0.54 4.55 0.29
CA GLY A 52 -1.36 5.73 0.10
C GLY A 52 -1.68 6.41 1.42
N GLU A 53 -1.70 7.74 1.44
CA GLU A 53 -2.14 8.51 2.60
C GLU A 53 -3.65 8.39 2.81
N VAL A 54 -4.07 8.27 4.07
CA VAL A 54 -5.47 8.24 4.45
C VAL A 54 -5.78 9.51 5.22
N TRP A 55 -6.87 10.16 4.83
CA TRP A 55 -7.34 11.42 5.41
C TRP A 55 -8.74 11.23 5.98
N ARG A 56 -9.03 11.88 7.12
CA ARG A 56 -10.37 12.01 7.70
C ARG A 56 -10.85 13.45 7.65
#